data_AF-A0AAD9LD49-F1
#
_entry.id   AF-A0AAD9LD49-F1
#
_cell.length_a   1.000
_cell.length_b   1.000
_cell.length_c   1.000
_cell.angle_alpha   90.00
_cell.angle_beta   90.00
_cell.angle_gamma   90.00
#
_symmetry.space_group_name_H-M   'P 1'
#
loop_
_entity.id
_entity.type
_entity.pdbx_description
1 polymer ?
#
loop_
_entity_poly.entity_id
_entity_poly.type
_entity_poly.pdbx_seq_one_letter_code
_entity_poly.pdbx_strand_id
1 'polypeptide(L)'
;MTKRVHCEETSFNDGDEDSPPVKIPKPTSICEYCNKTFTSRGMSLHQRKCFKKLDHDKAEAKKTKGYKFCFLNESVHEEILSYLSNQTLTKMQRITGDHYDGCEPELAKICCKCENDNISIIHHLCRQCVPRKHYRERVGKKAARIVYGVNESFLYGLPCERSGTRSLFERTMLEKFMLRTCGSKKEWLRQIVKVRTRRENAIAAQKRRHL
;
A
#
# COMPACT_ATOMS: atom_id res chain seq x y z
N MET A 1 58.06 -7.04 19.34
CA MET A 1 58.84 -7.77 18.32
C MET A 1 58.37 -7.32 16.95
N THR A 2 59.18 -6.50 16.30
CA THR A 2 58.91 -5.83 15.02
C THR A 2 60.14 -5.95 14.14
N LYS A 3 59.88 -5.84 12.82
CA LYS A 3 60.79 -5.71 11.65
C LYS A 3 61.06 -7.06 10.95
N ARG A 4 60.52 -7.32 9.75
CA ARG A 4 60.84 -6.82 8.37
C ARG A 4 62.24 -7.22 7.88
N VAL A 5 62.31 -7.47 6.56
CA VAL A 5 63.38 -7.14 5.56
C VAL A 5 63.77 -8.37 4.69
N HIS A 6 63.28 -8.44 3.43
CA HIS A 6 63.97 -8.37 2.08
C HIS A 6 64.19 -9.76 1.43
N CYS A 7 63.92 -10.05 0.13
CA CYS A 7 64.43 -9.53 -1.17
C CYS A 7 65.98 -9.66 -1.24
N GLU A 8 66.67 -10.32 -2.17
CA GLU A 8 66.57 -10.45 -3.63
C GLU A 8 67.52 -11.59 -4.12
N GLU A 9 67.30 -12.01 -5.37
CA GLU A 9 68.24 -12.45 -6.43
C GLU A 9 69.48 -13.34 -6.15
N THR A 10 69.63 -14.43 -6.92
CA THR A 10 70.79 -14.63 -7.82
C THR A 10 70.59 -15.77 -8.83
N SER A 11 71.28 -15.64 -9.95
CA SER A 11 71.15 -16.30 -11.26
C SER A 11 72.33 -17.21 -11.65
N PHE A 12 72.19 -17.93 -12.79
CA PHE A 12 73.18 -18.70 -13.60
C PHE A 12 73.53 -20.14 -13.09
N ASN A 13 73.71 -21.21 -13.89
CA ASN A 13 73.76 -21.41 -15.34
C ASN A 13 73.56 -22.90 -15.75
N ASP A 14 73.21 -23.10 -17.03
CA ASP A 14 73.48 -24.21 -17.98
C ASP A 14 73.12 -25.69 -17.69
N GLY A 15 72.52 -26.33 -18.70
CA GLY A 15 72.61 -27.79 -18.90
C GLY A 15 71.33 -28.50 -19.37
N ASP A 16 71.20 -28.58 -20.70
CA ASP A 16 70.68 -29.72 -21.48
C ASP A 16 69.20 -30.14 -21.48
N GLU A 17 68.79 -30.44 -22.71
CA GLU A 17 67.53 -30.98 -23.18
C GLU A 17 67.08 -32.24 -22.40
N ASP A 18 65.86 -32.21 -21.87
CA ASP A 18 64.92 -33.30 -22.15
C ASP A 18 63.47 -32.80 -22.03
N SER A 19 62.66 -33.13 -23.03
CA SER A 19 61.29 -32.64 -23.16
C SER A 19 60.39 -33.24 -22.07
N PRO A 20 59.62 -32.45 -21.30
CA PRO A 20 58.70 -33.02 -20.33
C PRO A 20 57.49 -33.64 -21.06
N PRO A 21 57.00 -34.81 -20.61
CA PRO A 21 55.88 -35.49 -21.25
C PRO A 21 54.63 -34.62 -21.18
N VAL A 22 53.98 -34.42 -22.32
CA VAL A 22 52.72 -33.69 -22.48
C VAL A 22 51.70 -34.25 -21.47
N LYS A 23 51.47 -33.52 -20.39
CA LYS A 23 50.43 -33.85 -19.40
C LYS A 23 49.08 -33.62 -20.05
N ILE A 24 48.44 -34.69 -20.52
CA ILE A 24 47.06 -34.67 -21.02
C ILE A 24 46.19 -33.98 -19.95
N PRO A 25 45.48 -32.88 -20.29
CA PRO A 25 44.67 -32.17 -19.31
C PRO A 25 43.58 -33.11 -18.78
N LYS A 26 43.48 -33.18 -17.45
CA LYS A 26 42.45 -33.98 -16.77
C LYS A 26 41.07 -33.53 -17.26
N PRO A 27 40.15 -34.45 -17.57
CA PRO A 27 38.81 -34.07 -18.01
C PRO A 27 38.16 -33.18 -16.95
N THR A 28 37.64 -32.05 -17.41
CA THR A 28 36.91 -31.07 -16.61
C THR A 28 35.48 -30.94 -17.14
N SER A 29 34.56 -30.67 -16.25
CA SER A 29 33.15 -30.45 -16.57
C SER A 29 32.66 -29.17 -15.89
N ILE A 30 31.55 -28.61 -16.37
CA ILE A 30 30.93 -27.40 -15.83
C ILE A 30 29.79 -27.81 -14.89
N CYS A 31 29.69 -27.17 -13.73
CA CYS A 31 28.56 -27.39 -12.83
C CYS A 31 27.30 -26.69 -13.34
N GLU A 32 26.21 -27.43 -13.49
CA GLU A 32 24.91 -26.94 -13.96
C GLU A 32 24.25 -25.89 -13.04
N TYR A 33 24.66 -25.82 -11.77
CA TYR A 33 24.04 -24.94 -10.77
C TYR A 33 24.79 -23.62 -10.57
N CYS A 34 26.09 -23.56 -10.86
CA CYS A 34 26.90 -22.34 -10.65
C CYS A 34 27.85 -21.99 -11.80
N ASN A 35 27.81 -22.75 -12.90
CA ASN A 35 28.61 -22.56 -14.11
C ASN A 35 30.14 -22.52 -13.89
N LYS A 36 30.62 -23.08 -12.77
CA LYS A 36 32.06 -23.21 -12.48
C LYS A 36 32.61 -24.54 -12.99
N THR A 37 33.85 -24.52 -13.46
CA THR A 37 34.55 -25.69 -14.01
C THR A 37 35.25 -26.48 -12.90
N PHE A 38 35.05 -27.80 -12.87
CA PHE A 38 35.69 -28.70 -11.90
C PHE A 38 36.27 -29.93 -12.61
N THR A 39 37.31 -30.53 -12.04
CA THR A 39 37.81 -31.84 -12.49
C THR A 39 36.74 -32.91 -12.31
N SER A 40 36.67 -33.91 -13.20
CA SER A 40 35.64 -34.97 -13.15
C SER A 40 35.56 -35.68 -11.79
N ARG A 41 36.69 -35.86 -11.10
CA ARG A 41 36.75 -36.50 -9.75
C ARG A 41 36.09 -35.65 -8.66
N GLY A 42 36.07 -34.32 -8.81
CA GLY A 42 35.51 -33.37 -7.83
C GLY A 42 34.08 -32.93 -8.13
N MET A 43 33.57 -33.21 -9.33
CA MET A 43 32.27 -32.69 -9.80
C MET A 43 31.08 -33.22 -8.99
N SER A 44 31.05 -34.52 -8.69
CA SER A 44 29.94 -35.15 -7.97
C SER A 44 29.79 -34.65 -6.53
N LEU A 45 30.91 -34.34 -5.85
CA LEU A 45 30.89 -33.75 -4.52
C LEU A 45 30.48 -32.28 -4.59
N HIS A 46 30.97 -31.54 -5.59
CA HIS A 46 30.60 -30.15 -5.80
C HIS A 46 29.10 -30.01 -6.08
N GLN A 47 28.55 -30.75 -7.05
CA GLN A 47 27.14 -30.68 -7.43
C GLN A 47 26.21 -30.88 -6.23
N ARG A 48 26.48 -31.89 -5.38
CA ARG A 48 25.70 -32.12 -4.16
C ARG A 48 25.74 -30.93 -3.20
N LYS A 49 26.92 -30.32 -2.98
CA LYS A 49 27.05 -29.13 -2.12
C LYS A 49 26.41 -27.90 -2.74
N CYS A 50 26.55 -27.73 -4.06
CA CYS A 50 26.01 -26.62 -4.81
C CYS A 50 24.48 -26.64 -4.83
N PHE A 51 23.89 -27.82 -5.04
CA PHE A 51 22.46 -28.03 -4.97
C PHE A 51 21.90 -27.71 -3.56
N LYS A 52 22.52 -28.24 -2.50
CA LYS A 52 22.11 -27.95 -1.12
C LYS A 52 22.17 -26.46 -0.78
N LYS A 53 23.21 -25.75 -1.25
CA LYS A 53 23.32 -24.31 -1.08
C LYS A 53 22.19 -23.59 -1.82
N LEU A 54 21.93 -23.96 -3.08
CA LEU A 54 20.86 -23.37 -3.87
C LEU A 54 19.48 -23.55 -3.21
N ASP A 55 19.19 -24.74 -2.67
CA ASP A 55 17.95 -25.01 -1.94
C ASP A 55 17.86 -24.20 -0.64
N HIS A 56 18.96 -24.07 0.09
CA HIS A 56 19.03 -23.20 1.27
C HIS A 56 18.79 -21.73 0.90
N ASP A 57 19.47 -21.21 -0.12
CA ASP A 57 19.33 -19.82 -0.57
C ASP A 57 17.90 -19.54 -1.07
N LYS A 58 17.27 -20.50 -1.78
CA LYS A 58 15.85 -20.44 -2.17
C LYS A 58 14.91 -20.48 -0.97
N ALA A 59 15.20 -21.29 0.04
CA ALA A 59 14.40 -21.35 1.26
C ALA A 59 14.54 -20.08 2.10
N GLU A 60 15.74 -19.49 2.15
CA GLU A 60 16.03 -18.24 2.84
C GLU A 60 15.39 -17.04 2.13
N ALA A 61 15.44 -16.99 0.80
CA ALA A 61 14.74 -15.96 0.00
C ALA A 61 13.21 -16.05 0.14
N LYS A 62 12.65 -17.25 0.37
CA LYS A 62 11.22 -17.46 0.64
C LYS A 62 10.79 -17.08 2.06
N LYS A 63 11.73 -16.92 3.01
CA LYS A 63 11.41 -16.32 4.30
C LYS A 63 11.19 -14.83 4.05
N THR A 64 9.92 -14.44 3.90
CA THR A 64 9.49 -13.05 4.05
C THR A 64 10.08 -12.54 5.36
N LYS A 65 11.14 -11.71 5.28
CA LYS A 65 11.65 -10.98 6.43
C LYS A 65 10.54 -10.02 6.84
N GLY A 66 9.65 -10.49 7.71
CA GLY A 66 8.63 -9.66 8.32
C GLY A 66 9.35 -8.55 9.06
N TYR A 67 9.37 -7.36 8.49
CA TYR A 67 9.81 -6.17 9.19
C TYR A 67 8.80 -5.94 10.31
N LYS A 68 9.17 -6.35 11.53
CA LYS A 68 8.42 -6.01 12.73
C LYS A 68 8.81 -4.58 13.07
N PHE A 69 8.01 -3.61 12.64
CA PHE A 69 8.11 -2.24 13.14
C PHE A 69 7.78 -2.27 14.64
N CYS A 70 8.80 -2.25 15.48
CA CYS A 70 8.62 -2.08 16.92
C CYS A 70 8.61 -0.58 17.20
N PHE A 71 7.43 -0.02 17.47
CA PHE A 71 7.37 1.29 18.10
C PHE A 71 7.83 1.12 19.56
N LEU A 72 9.05 1.58 19.85
CA LEU A 72 9.66 1.43 21.18
C LEU A 72 8.97 2.28 22.25
N ASN A 73 8.14 3.23 21.84
CA ASN A 73 7.40 4.13 22.71
C ASN A 73 5.93 4.15 22.29
N GLU A 74 5.07 3.60 23.15
CA GLU A 74 3.62 3.52 22.95
C GLU A 74 2.98 4.90 22.82
N SER A 75 3.43 5.90 23.58
CA SER A 75 2.92 7.27 23.44
C SER A 75 3.25 7.89 22.08
N VAL A 76 4.44 7.63 21.54
CA VAL A 76 4.81 8.11 20.19
C VAL A 76 3.99 7.39 19.13
N HIS A 77 3.71 6.10 19.32
CA HIS A 77 2.85 5.34 18.42
C HIS A 77 1.44 5.92 18.37
N GLU A 78 0.80 6.11 19.52
CA GLU A 78 -0.56 6.69 19.59
C GLU A 78 -0.61 8.10 19.02
N GLU A 79 0.42 8.91 19.29
CA GLU A 79 0.55 10.24 18.70
C GLU A 79 0.63 10.18 17.17
N ILE A 80 1.43 9.26 16.60
CA ILE A 80 1.48 9.04 15.14
C ILE A 80 0.12 8.63 14.60
N LEU A 81 -0.56 7.66 15.26
CA LEU A 81 -1.87 7.19 14.83
C LEU A 81 -2.91 8.32 14.83
N SER A 82 -2.81 9.27 15.76
CA SER A 82 -3.73 10.41 15.85
C SER A 82 -3.73 11.32 14.61
N TYR A 83 -2.62 11.38 13.88
CA TYR A 83 -2.50 12.15 12.63
C TYR A 83 -3.06 11.42 11.41
N LEU A 84 -3.32 10.12 11.53
CA LEU A 84 -3.74 9.30 10.40
C LEU A 84 -5.24 9.42 10.13
N SER A 85 -5.58 9.47 8.84
CA SER A 85 -6.98 9.42 8.42
C SER A 85 -7.60 8.05 8.72
N ASN A 86 -8.93 7.99 8.85
CA ASN A 86 -9.63 6.73 9.05
C ASN A 86 -9.37 5.73 7.89
N GLN A 87 -9.27 6.23 6.66
CA GLN A 87 -8.87 5.41 5.51
C GLN A 87 -7.47 4.83 5.66
N THR A 88 -6.52 5.62 6.15
CA THR A 88 -5.14 5.18 6.35
C THR A 88 -5.08 4.11 7.43
N LEU A 89 -5.74 4.34 8.57
CA LEU A 89 -5.88 3.35 9.64
C LEU A 89 -6.55 2.06 9.16
N THR A 90 -7.62 2.17 8.36
CA THR A 90 -8.31 0.99 7.79
C THR A 90 -7.39 0.18 6.87
N LYS A 91 -6.55 0.85 6.08
CA LYS A 91 -5.56 0.17 5.23
C LYS A 91 -4.46 -0.48 6.06
N MET A 92 -3.93 0.23 7.07
CA MET A 92 -2.93 -0.31 7.99
C MET A 92 -3.45 -1.55 8.71
N GLN A 93 -4.65 -1.47 9.31
CA GLN A 93 -5.35 -2.60 9.92
C GLN A 93 -5.42 -3.83 9.01
N ARG A 94 -5.74 -3.62 7.73
CA ARG A 94 -5.81 -4.72 6.76
C ARG A 94 -4.43 -5.32 6.43
N ILE A 95 -3.37 -4.51 6.45
CA ILE A 95 -2.00 -4.95 6.12
C ILE A 95 -1.37 -5.67 7.30
N THR A 96 -1.48 -5.09 8.51
CA THR A 96 -0.82 -5.62 9.70
C THR A 96 -1.66 -6.68 10.41
N GLY A 97 -2.99 -6.65 10.23
CA GLY A 97 -3.92 -7.48 10.97
C GLY A 97 -4.23 -6.95 12.38
N ASP A 98 -3.60 -5.86 12.79
CA ASP A 98 -3.80 -5.25 14.11
C ASP A 98 -5.11 -4.48 14.18
N HIS A 99 -5.63 -4.32 15.39
CA HIS A 99 -6.77 -3.46 15.65
C HIS A 99 -6.28 -2.06 16.04
N TYR A 100 -6.71 -1.04 15.29
CA TYR A 100 -6.38 0.35 15.60
C TYR A 100 -7.60 1.08 16.14
N ASP A 101 -7.44 1.77 17.26
CA ASP A 101 -8.52 2.52 17.88
C ASP A 101 -9.05 3.63 16.97
N GLY A 102 -10.37 3.80 16.97
CA GLY A 102 -11.04 4.77 16.11
C GLY A 102 -11.07 4.44 14.62
N CYS A 103 -10.57 3.27 14.22
CA CYS A 103 -10.71 2.73 12.87
C CYS A 103 -12.15 2.26 12.60
N GLU A 104 -12.78 2.85 11.59
CA GLU A 104 -14.15 2.54 11.15
C GLU A 104 -14.14 2.18 9.65
N PRO A 105 -13.89 0.89 9.31
CA PRO A 105 -13.77 0.44 7.93
C PRO A 105 -14.99 0.72 7.05
N GLU A 106 -16.18 0.74 7.65
CA GLU A 106 -17.43 1.03 6.95
C GLU A 106 -17.47 2.44 6.36
N LEU A 107 -16.84 3.42 7.02
CA LEU A 107 -16.74 4.79 6.52
C LEU A 107 -15.79 4.88 5.31
N ALA A 108 -14.72 4.09 5.31
CA ALA A 108 -13.75 4.07 4.23
C ALA A 108 -14.40 3.64 2.89
N LYS A 109 -15.45 2.81 2.93
CA LYS A 109 -16.18 2.32 1.73
C LYS A 109 -16.83 3.45 0.91
N ILE A 110 -17.21 4.56 1.55
CA ILE A 110 -17.86 5.70 0.89
C ILE A 110 -16.89 6.83 0.54
N CYS A 111 -15.61 6.66 0.90
CA CYS A 111 -14.59 7.65 0.64
C CYS A 111 -13.93 7.47 -0.74
N CYS A 112 -13.28 8.54 -1.19
CA CYS A 112 -12.34 8.52 -2.29
C CYS A 112 -11.02 7.88 -1.83
N LYS A 113 -10.34 7.15 -2.72
CA LYS A 113 -9.11 6.40 -2.42
C LYS A 113 -7.87 7.26 -2.12
N CYS A 114 -8.02 8.59 -2.03
CA CYS A 114 -6.94 9.54 -1.80
C CYS A 114 -6.49 9.63 -0.33
N GLU A 115 -6.93 8.72 0.55
CA GLU A 115 -6.44 8.59 1.94
C GLU A 115 -6.60 9.87 2.79
N ASN A 116 -7.70 10.60 2.57
CA ASN A 116 -7.92 11.91 3.19
C ASN A 116 -9.35 12.05 3.74
N ASP A 117 -10.05 10.93 3.96
CA ASP A 117 -11.45 10.87 4.41
C ASP A 117 -12.40 11.76 3.58
N ASN A 118 -12.04 12.01 2.33
CA ASN A 118 -12.85 12.80 1.42
C ASN A 118 -13.96 11.92 0.84
N ILE A 119 -15.20 12.39 0.88
CA ILE A 119 -16.34 11.66 0.32
C ILE A 119 -16.18 11.45 -1.19
N SER A 120 -16.62 10.28 -1.67
CA SER A 120 -16.76 10.02 -3.10
C SER A 120 -17.98 10.73 -3.65
N ILE A 121 -17.79 11.70 -4.55
CA ILE A 121 -18.86 12.51 -5.13
C ILE A 121 -19.32 12.02 -6.51
N ILE A 122 -18.39 11.54 -7.35
CA ILE A 122 -18.61 11.14 -8.73
C ILE A 122 -17.58 10.05 -9.06
N HIS A 123 -18.00 8.92 -9.64
CA HIS A 123 -17.11 7.81 -10.05
C HIS A 123 -16.11 7.36 -8.97
N HIS A 124 -16.51 7.31 -7.69
CA HIS A 124 -15.65 6.98 -6.55
C HIS A 124 -14.48 7.96 -6.30
N LEU A 125 -14.59 9.18 -6.83
CA LEU A 125 -13.61 10.24 -6.66
C LEU A 125 -14.20 11.38 -5.84
N CYS A 126 -13.37 12.00 -5.01
CA CYS A 126 -13.72 13.23 -4.31
C CYS A 126 -13.57 14.45 -5.21
N ARG A 127 -14.04 15.61 -4.75
CA ARG A 127 -13.94 16.88 -5.49
C ARG A 127 -12.54 17.18 -6.01
N GLN A 128 -11.50 16.89 -5.22
CA GLN A 128 -10.12 17.18 -5.59
C GLN A 128 -9.57 16.19 -6.64
N CYS A 129 -10.11 14.97 -6.70
CA CYS A 129 -9.65 13.93 -7.61
C CYS A 129 -10.46 13.85 -8.91
N VAL A 130 -11.65 14.44 -8.97
CA VAL A 130 -12.46 14.45 -10.20
C VAL A 130 -11.81 15.37 -11.24
N PRO A 131 -11.56 14.89 -12.48
CA PRO A 131 -11.08 15.74 -13.57
C PRO A 131 -12.05 16.87 -13.86
N ARG A 132 -11.55 18.09 -14.12
CA ARG A 132 -12.39 19.29 -14.36
C ARG A 132 -13.49 19.08 -15.40
N LYS A 133 -13.18 18.36 -16.50
CA LYS A 133 -14.15 18.03 -17.57
C LYS A 133 -15.39 17.24 -17.11
N HIS A 134 -15.28 16.51 -15.99
CA HIS A 134 -16.36 15.72 -15.41
C HIS A 134 -16.93 16.36 -14.14
N TYR A 135 -16.38 17.48 -13.71
CA TYR A 135 -16.78 18.15 -12.49
C TYR A 135 -17.89 19.17 -12.78
N ARG A 136 -19.06 18.94 -12.19
CA ARG A 136 -20.14 19.94 -12.16
C ARG A 136 -20.09 20.66 -10.83
N GLU A 137 -19.89 21.97 -10.83
CA GLU A 137 -19.74 22.79 -9.62
C GLU A 137 -21.00 22.82 -8.75
N ARG A 138 -22.18 22.71 -9.39
CA ARG A 138 -23.48 22.80 -8.74
C ARG A 138 -24.24 21.48 -8.80
N VAL A 139 -25.05 21.25 -7.77
CA VAL A 139 -25.87 20.04 -7.62
C VAL A 139 -27.29 20.38 -7.18
N GLY A 140 -28.26 19.56 -7.61
CA GLY A 140 -29.63 19.69 -7.13
C GLY A 140 -29.84 19.14 -5.71
N LYS A 141 -31.00 19.45 -5.12
CA LYS A 141 -31.43 18.96 -3.78
C LYS A 141 -31.19 17.47 -3.55
N LYS A 142 -31.54 16.63 -4.54
CA LYS A 142 -31.37 15.16 -4.46
C LYS A 142 -29.91 14.75 -4.23
N ALA A 143 -28.97 15.36 -4.95
CA ALA A 143 -27.55 15.07 -4.79
C ALA A 143 -27.00 15.65 -3.49
N ALA A 144 -27.43 16.84 -3.06
CA ALA A 144 -27.08 17.39 -1.76
C ALA A 144 -27.48 16.46 -0.60
N ARG A 145 -28.67 15.84 -0.67
CA ARG A 145 -29.12 14.87 0.34
C ARG A 145 -28.36 13.54 0.28
N ILE A 146 -28.24 12.95 -0.90
CA ILE A 146 -27.73 11.57 -1.04
C ILE A 146 -26.21 11.49 -0.96
N VAL A 147 -25.52 12.45 -1.61
CA VAL A 147 -24.06 12.44 -1.72
C VAL A 147 -23.44 13.13 -0.51
N TYR A 148 -23.97 14.30 -0.14
CA TYR A 148 -23.41 15.12 0.95
C TYR A 148 -24.07 14.87 2.31
N GLY A 149 -25.17 14.10 2.39
CA GLY A 149 -25.82 13.77 3.66
C GLY A 149 -26.54 14.94 4.33
N VAL A 150 -26.85 15.99 3.57
CA VAL A 150 -27.51 17.20 4.09
C VAL A 150 -28.97 16.88 4.41
N ASN A 151 -29.45 17.31 5.59
CA ASN A 151 -30.86 17.18 5.95
C ASN A 151 -31.71 18.09 5.04
N GLU A 152 -32.88 17.59 4.65
CA GLU A 152 -33.83 18.34 3.82
C GLU A 152 -34.26 19.66 4.47
N SER A 153 -34.44 19.70 5.79
CA SER A 153 -34.77 20.93 6.52
C SER A 153 -33.70 22.02 6.36
N PHE A 154 -32.42 21.63 6.38
CA PHE A 154 -31.32 22.59 6.23
C PHE A 154 -31.20 23.14 4.80
N LEU A 155 -31.62 22.40 3.78
CA LEU A 155 -31.54 22.86 2.39
C LEU A 155 -32.34 24.13 2.10
N TYR A 156 -33.40 24.41 2.87
CA TYR A 156 -34.22 25.61 2.70
C TYR A 156 -33.49 26.88 3.17
N GLY A 157 -32.60 26.77 4.15
CA GLY A 157 -31.81 27.88 4.67
C GLY A 157 -30.47 28.09 3.97
N LEU A 158 -30.08 27.20 3.06
CA LEU A 158 -28.79 27.29 2.38
C LEU A 158 -28.86 28.18 1.13
N PRO A 159 -27.83 29.00 0.86
CA PRO A 159 -27.72 29.74 -0.39
C PRO A 159 -27.81 28.80 -1.59
N CYS A 160 -28.70 29.11 -2.53
CA CYS A 160 -28.85 28.34 -3.76
C CYS A 160 -29.22 29.25 -4.93
N GLU A 161 -28.84 28.81 -6.12
CA GLU A 161 -29.28 29.41 -7.36
C GLU A 161 -30.60 28.77 -7.78
N ARG A 162 -31.58 29.61 -8.13
CA ARG A 162 -32.88 29.17 -8.64
C ARG A 162 -32.83 29.16 -10.16
N SER A 163 -32.92 27.96 -10.73
CA SER A 163 -33.07 27.76 -12.17
C SER A 163 -34.47 27.18 -12.41
N GLY A 164 -35.45 28.06 -12.60
CA GLY A 164 -36.87 27.69 -12.65
C GLY A 164 -37.33 27.05 -11.33
N THR A 165 -37.88 25.84 -11.41
CA THR A 165 -38.33 25.08 -10.23
C THR A 165 -37.21 24.38 -9.46
N ARG A 166 -35.97 24.41 -9.97
CA ARG A 166 -34.83 23.69 -9.37
C ARG A 166 -33.97 24.62 -8.52
N SER A 167 -33.60 24.13 -7.34
CA SER A 167 -32.55 24.74 -6.51
C SER A 167 -31.21 24.05 -6.75
N LEU A 168 -30.20 24.82 -7.15
CA LEU A 168 -28.84 24.38 -7.40
C LEU A 168 -27.92 24.92 -6.29
N PHE A 169 -27.16 24.01 -5.67
CA PHE A 169 -26.25 24.31 -4.57
C PHE A 169 -24.81 24.11 -5.04
N GLU A 170 -23.94 25.05 -4.69
CA GLU A 170 -22.51 24.91 -4.94
C GLU A 170 -21.93 23.80 -4.06
N ARG A 171 -21.16 22.88 -4.66
CA ARG A 171 -20.55 21.76 -3.95
C ARG A 171 -19.60 22.21 -2.85
N THR A 172 -18.78 23.24 -3.08
CA THR A 172 -17.82 23.75 -2.09
C THR A 172 -18.54 24.31 -0.86
N MET A 173 -19.69 24.96 -1.06
CA MET A 173 -20.54 25.46 0.01
C MET A 173 -21.12 24.31 0.82
N LEU A 174 -21.63 23.26 0.17
CA LEU A 174 -22.12 22.06 0.87
C LEU A 174 -21.02 21.39 1.70
N GLU A 175 -19.81 21.25 1.14
CA GLU A 175 -18.66 20.70 1.89
C GLU A 175 -18.34 21.54 3.13
N LYS A 176 -18.23 22.87 2.97
CA LYS A 176 -17.96 23.79 4.08
C LYS A 176 -19.08 23.73 5.14
N PHE A 177 -20.34 23.70 4.72
CA PHE A 177 -21.48 23.59 5.62
C PHE A 177 -21.44 22.30 6.42
N MET A 178 -21.19 21.17 5.75
CA MET A 178 -21.13 19.86 6.41
C MET A 178 -19.94 19.76 7.36
N LEU A 179 -18.77 20.27 6.98
CA LEU A 179 -17.62 20.32 7.87
C LEU A 179 -17.87 21.18 9.11
N ARG A 180 -18.53 22.34 8.97
CA ARG A 180 -18.94 23.18 10.10
C ARG A 180 -19.97 22.50 11.00
N THR A 181 -20.92 21.78 10.41
CA THR A 181 -22.02 21.13 11.15
C THR A 181 -21.56 19.88 11.88
N CYS A 182 -20.68 19.07 11.26
CA CYS A 182 -20.22 17.81 11.82
C CYS A 182 -18.89 17.95 12.61
N GLY A 183 -18.17 19.06 12.46
CA GLY A 183 -16.89 19.32 13.13
C GLY A 183 -15.69 18.61 12.52
N SER A 184 -15.86 17.42 11.92
CA SER A 184 -14.79 16.67 11.27
C SER A 184 -15.26 15.94 10.02
N LYS A 185 -14.31 15.54 9.16
CA LYS A 185 -14.60 14.67 8.00
C LYS A 185 -15.14 13.31 8.45
N LYS A 186 -14.58 12.72 9.51
CA LYS A 186 -15.01 11.41 10.02
C LYS A 186 -16.46 11.46 10.52
N GLU A 187 -16.82 12.48 11.29
CA GLU A 187 -18.20 12.65 11.75
C GLU A 187 -19.17 12.92 10.59
N TRP A 188 -18.73 13.70 9.61
CA TRP A 188 -19.51 13.90 8.39
C TRP A 188 -19.77 12.58 7.64
N LEU A 189 -18.77 11.70 7.53
CA LEU A 189 -18.94 10.37 6.94
C LEU A 189 -19.96 9.52 7.71
N ARG A 190 -19.90 9.54 9.06
CA ARG A 190 -20.89 8.85 9.90
C ARG A 190 -22.31 9.36 9.62
N GLN A 191 -22.48 10.67 9.48
CA GLN A 191 -23.77 11.25 9.12
C GLN A 191 -24.27 10.76 7.76
N ILE A 192 -23.40 10.69 6.74
CA ILE A 192 -23.77 10.18 5.42
C ILE A 192 -24.22 8.72 5.51
N VAL A 193 -23.47 7.87 6.20
CA VAL A 193 -23.84 6.46 6.39
C VAL A 193 -25.20 6.35 7.08
N LYS A 194 -25.40 7.09 8.18
CA LYS A 194 -26.68 7.14 8.90
C LYS A 194 -27.86 7.52 7.99
N VAL A 195 -27.68 8.51 7.11
CA VAL A 195 -28.72 8.93 6.14
C VAL A 195 -29.00 7.82 5.12
N ARG A 196 -27.95 7.15 4.61
CA ARG A 196 -28.10 6.03 3.67
C ARG A 196 -28.83 4.85 4.29
N THR A 197 -28.42 4.42 5.49
CA THR A 197 -29.05 3.32 6.22
C THR A 197 -30.53 3.60 6.51
N ARG A 198 -30.89 4.82 6.96
CA ARG A 198 -32.29 5.21 7.16
C ARG A 198 -33.12 5.08 5.88
N ARG A 199 -32.55 5.48 4.75
CA ARG A 199 -33.21 5.40 3.44
C ARG A 199 -33.37 3.96 2.97
N GLU A 200 -32.34 3.14 3.11
CA GLU A 200 -32.37 1.71 2.77
C GLU A 200 -33.42 0.98 3.62
N ASN A 201 -33.47 1.26 4.92
CA ASN A 201 -34.48 0.72 5.82
C ASN A 201 -35.90 1.13 5.42
N ALA A 202 -36.11 2.40 5.05
CA ALA A 202 -37.41 2.88 4.57
C ALA A 202 -37.85 2.18 3.27
N ILE A 203 -36.94 1.99 2.32
CA ILE A 203 -37.19 1.27 1.07
C ILE A 203 -37.52 -0.21 1.36
N ALA A 204 -36.75 -0.86 2.24
CA ALA A 204 -36.97 -2.25 2.62
C ALA A 204 -38.30 -2.45 3.37
N ALA A 205 -38.69 -1.48 4.22
CA ALA A 205 -39.99 -1.50 4.90
C ALA A 205 -41.14 -1.32 3.90
N GLN A 206 -41.01 -0.45 2.91
CA GLN A 206 -42.03 -0.26 1.88
C GLN A 206 -42.20 -1.52 1.02
N LYS A 207 -41.11 -2.17 0.61
CA LYS A 207 -41.17 -3.44 -0.13
C LYS A 207 -41.90 -4.54 0.64
N ARG A 208 -41.66 -4.63 1.96
CA ARG A 208 -42.35 -5.60 2.84
C ARG A 208 -43.86 -5.35 3.00
N ARG A 209 -44.35 -4.15 2.71
CA ARG A 209 -45.79 -3.83 2.73
C ARG A 209 -46.50 -4.12 1.41
N HIS A 210 -45.75 -4.37 0.34
CA HIS A 210 -46.26 -4.67 -1.00
C HIS A 210 -46.05 -6.14 -1.41
N LEU A 211 -45.52 -6.96 -0.50
CA LEU A 211 -45.45 -8.43 -0.56
C LEU A 211 -46.55 -8.98 0.33
#